data_AF-A0A346R0J3-F1
#
_entry.id   AF-A0A346R0J3-F1
#
_cell.length_a   1.000
_cell.length_b   1.000
_cell.length_c   1.000
_cell.angle_alpha   90.00
_cell.angle_beta   90.00
_cell.angle_gamma   90.00
#
_symmetry.space_group_name_H-M   'P 1'
#
loop_
_entity.id
_entity.type
_entity.pdbx_description
1 polymer ?
#
loop_
_entity_poly.entity_id
_entity_poly.type
_entity_poly.pdbx_seq_one_letter_code
_entity_poly.pdbx_strand_id
1 'polypeptide(L)'
;MATMNVSLPDAMKAWVEDQTVRGRYSNASDYVRDLIRKDQERHHAIGILQAAITEGVESGDPQPFDASAFKLRMRDRHVVR
;
A
#
# COMPACT_ATOMS: atom_id res chain seq x y z
N MET A 1 12.41 17.15 -17.48
CA MET A 1 11.42 16.07 -17.37
C MET A 1 11.29 15.39 -18.71
N ALA A 2 11.09 14.07 -18.73
CA ALA A 2 10.70 13.37 -19.96
C ALA A 2 9.21 13.63 -20.24
N THR A 3 8.86 13.82 -21.51
CA THR A 3 7.46 14.03 -21.94
C THR A 3 6.87 12.70 -22.38
N MET A 4 5.67 12.38 -21.91
CA MET A 4 4.91 11.20 -22.31
C MET A 4 3.53 11.64 -22.79
N ASN A 5 3.16 11.28 -24.01
CA ASN A 5 1.83 11.54 -24.57
C ASN A 5 0.94 10.33 -24.34
N VAL A 6 -0.27 10.55 -23.81
CA VAL A 6 -1.25 9.49 -23.54
C VAL A 6 -2.59 9.94 -24.12
N SER A 7 -3.18 9.12 -24.98
CA SER A 7 -4.53 9.33 -25.49
C SER A 7 -5.55 8.79 -24.49
N LEU A 8 -6.52 9.62 -24.12
CA LEU A 8 -7.60 9.26 -23.21
C LEU A 8 -8.95 9.43 -23.91
N PRO A 9 -9.94 8.56 -23.66
CA PRO A 9 -11.33 8.82 -24.02
C PRO A 9 -11.84 10.11 -23.38
N ASP A 10 -12.80 10.77 -24.03
CA ASP A 10 -13.33 12.07 -23.58
C ASP A 10 -13.82 12.06 -22.13
N ALA A 11 -14.48 10.97 -21.70
CA ALA A 11 -14.95 10.82 -20.33
C ALA A 11 -13.79 10.81 -19.29
N MET A 12 -12.67 10.18 -19.63
CA MET A 12 -11.49 10.14 -18.76
C MET A 12 -10.78 11.50 -18.75
N LYS A 13 -10.71 12.18 -19.89
CA LYS A 13 -10.17 13.53 -19.98
C LYS A 13 -10.97 14.49 -19.08
N ALA A 14 -12.30 14.49 -19.20
CA ALA A 14 -13.17 15.33 -18.37
C ALA A 14 -12.99 15.05 -16.87
N TRP A 15 -12.82 13.79 -16.48
CA TRP A 15 -12.51 13.42 -15.10
C TRP A 15 -11.19 14.03 -14.62
N VAL A 16 -10.13 13.94 -15.41
CA VAL A 16 -8.81 14.49 -15.08
C VAL A 16 -8.87 16.02 -14.95
N GLU A 17 -9.59 16.69 -15.85
CA GLU A 17 -9.79 18.14 -15.80
C GLU A 17 -10.54 18.55 -14.52
N ASP A 18 -11.59 17.83 -14.13
CA ASP A 18 -12.32 18.10 -12.89
C ASP A 18 -11.43 17.96 -11.63
N GLN A 19 -10.45 17.04 -11.63
CA GLN A 19 -9.49 16.95 -10.52
C GLN A 19 -8.61 18.20 -10.40
N THR A 20 -8.31 18.88 -11.51
CA THR A 20 -7.53 20.13 -11.49
C THR A 20 -8.37 21.33 -11.04
N VAL A 21 -9.65 21.39 -11.43
CA VAL A 21 -10.57 22.48 -11.05
C VAL A 21 -10.82 22.52 -9.55
N ARG A 22 -10.84 21.35 -8.90
CA ARG A 22 -11.01 21.23 -7.43
C ARG A 22 -9.81 21.74 -6.61
N GLY A 23 -8.78 22.29 -7.26
CA GLY A 23 -7.66 22.99 -6.62
C GLY A 23 -6.60 22.07 -5.98
N ARG A 24 -6.77 20.75 -6.05
CA ARG A 24 -5.79 19.78 -5.53
C ARG A 24 -4.59 19.58 -6.44
N TYR A 25 -4.74 19.81 -7.74
CA TYR A 25 -3.70 19.61 -8.74
C TYR A 25 -3.62 20.81 -9.68
N SER A 26 -2.42 21.28 -9.99
CA SER A 26 -2.24 22.48 -10.84
C SER A 26 -2.46 22.20 -12.33
N ASN A 27 -2.30 20.95 -12.77
CA ASN A 27 -2.54 20.51 -14.14
C ASN A 27 -2.74 18.97 -14.22
N ALA A 28 -3.14 18.48 -15.39
CA ALA A 28 -3.36 17.06 -15.65
C ALA A 28 -2.11 16.20 -15.39
N SER A 29 -0.93 16.68 -15.77
CA SER A 29 0.33 15.95 -15.56
C SER A 29 0.67 15.79 -14.08
N ASP A 30 0.29 16.75 -13.24
CA ASP A 30 0.46 16.65 -11.78
C ASP A 30 -0.44 15.56 -11.20
N TYR A 31 -1.70 15.50 -11.64
CA TYR A 31 -2.63 14.45 -11.26
C TYR A 31 -2.13 13.06 -11.69
N VAL A 32 -1.68 12.91 -12.95
CA VAL A 32 -1.15 11.65 -13.46
C VAL A 32 0.11 11.22 -12.70
N ARG A 33 1.03 12.14 -12.38
CA ARG A 33 2.22 11.82 -11.57
C ARG A 33 1.86 11.34 -10.17
N ASP A 34 0.84 11.92 -9.55
CA ASP A 34 0.33 11.47 -8.26
C ASP A 34 -0.30 10.08 -8.33
N LEU A 35 -1.10 9.80 -9.37
CA LEU A 35 -1.65 8.47 -9.61
C LEU A 35 -0.56 7.41 -9.78
N ILE A 36 0.49 7.70 -10.55
CA ILE A 36 1.63 6.79 -10.72
C ILE A 36 2.31 6.50 -9.38
N ARG A 37 2.50 7.53 -8.54
CA ARG A 37 3.10 7.34 -7.20
C ARG A 37 2.22 6.44 -6.32
N LYS A 38 0.92 6.71 -6.27
CA LYS A 38 -0.05 5.90 -5.52
C LYS A 38 -0.08 4.46 -5.99
N ASP A 39 0.03 4.24 -7.30
CA ASP A 39 0.09 2.91 -7.87
C ASP A 39 1.37 2.17 -7.44
N GLN A 40 2.53 2.83 -7.52
CA GLN A 40 3.80 2.28 -7.02
C GLN A 40 3.74 1.96 -5.52
N GLU A 41 3.22 2.87 -4.69
CA GLU A 41 3.05 2.67 -3.25
C GLU A 41 2.15 1.48 -2.95
N ARG A 42 1.03 1.34 -3.68
CA ARG A 42 0.11 0.21 -3.55
C ARG A 42 0.77 -1.10 -3.94
N HIS A 43 1.48 -1.14 -5.08
CA HIS A 43 2.20 -2.33 -5.52
C HIS A 43 3.29 -2.73 -4.53
N HIS A 44 4.01 -1.77 -3.97
CA HIS A 44 5.01 -2.01 -2.94
C HIS A 44 4.39 -2.57 -1.65
N ALA A 45 3.29 -1.97 -1.17
CA ALA A 45 2.57 -2.44 0.03
C ALA A 45 2.04 -3.87 -0.14
N ILE A 46 1.49 -4.19 -1.32
CA ILE A 46 1.07 -5.56 -1.66
C ILE A 46 2.26 -6.51 -1.66
N GLY A 47 3.40 -6.10 -2.23
CA GLY A 47 4.63 -6.89 -2.24
C GLY A 47 5.12 -7.23 -0.83
N ILE A 48 5.13 -6.25 0.09
CA ILE A 48 5.47 -6.46 1.49
C ILE A 48 4.51 -7.45 2.15
N LEU A 49 3.20 -7.25 1.97
CA LEU A 49 2.20 -8.13 2.57
C LEU A 49 2.34 -9.57 2.06
N GLN A 50 2.55 -9.74 0.76
CA GLN A 50 2.72 -11.06 0.16
C GLN A 50 3.99 -11.74 0.66
N ALA A 51 5.09 -11.00 0.81
CA ALA A 51 6.32 -11.54 1.37
C ALA A 51 6.14 -12.01 2.82
N ALA A 52 5.47 -11.21 3.66
CA ALA A 52 5.19 -11.58 5.05
C ALA A 52 4.25 -12.80 5.16
N ILE A 53 3.27 -12.91 4.25
CA ILE A 53 2.40 -14.10 4.18
C ILE A 53 3.23 -15.32 3.77
N THR A 54 4.08 -15.20 2.75
CA THR A 54 4.96 -16.30 2.33
C THR A 54 5.87 -16.75 3.47
N GLU A 55 6.52 -15.82 4.17
CA GLU A 55 7.33 -16.11 5.36
C GLU A 55 6.52 -16.85 6.42
N GLY A 56 5.28 -16.41 6.69
CA GLY A 56 4.40 -17.09 7.63
C GLY A 56 4.02 -18.51 7.20
N VAL A 57 3.73 -18.73 5.92
CA VAL A 57 3.42 -20.06 5.37
C VAL A 57 4.64 -20.98 5.42
N GLU A 58 5.84 -20.45 5.16
CA GLU A 58 7.10 -21.19 5.20
C GLU A 58 7.64 -21.38 6.62
N SER A 59 7.07 -20.71 7.63
CA SER A 59 7.50 -20.79 9.03
C SER A 59 7.21 -22.12 9.74
N GLY A 60 6.51 -23.03 9.06
CA GLY A 60 6.20 -24.39 9.53
C GLY A 60 4.71 -24.59 9.83
N ASP A 61 4.38 -25.75 10.40
CA ASP A 61 2.99 -26.13 10.61
C ASP A 61 2.30 -25.25 11.67
N PRO A 62 1.07 -24.77 11.40
CA PRO A 62 0.33 -23.95 12.33
C PRO A 62 0.03 -24.73 13.62
N GLN A 63 0.20 -24.07 14.76
CA GLN A 63 -0.07 -24.63 16.09
C GLN A 63 -1.28 -23.92 16.74
N PRO A 64 -2.05 -24.61 17.61
CA PRO A 64 -3.10 -23.97 18.39
C PRO A 64 -2.57 -22.78 19.21
N PHE A 65 -3.29 -21.65 19.17
CA PHE A 65 -2.88 -20.43 19.85
C PHE A 65 -3.69 -20.16 21.12
N ASP A 66 -3.02 -20.20 22.28
CA ASP A 66 -3.56 -19.73 23.57
C ASP A 66 -3.00 -18.33 23.89
N ALA A 67 -3.88 -17.33 23.78
CA ALA A 67 -3.55 -15.93 24.03
C ALA A 67 -3.17 -15.64 25.49
N SER A 68 -3.78 -16.34 26.46
CA SER A 68 -3.51 -16.15 27.90
C SER A 68 -2.14 -16.69 28.26
N ALA A 69 -1.84 -17.91 27.82
CA ALA A 69 -0.52 -18.51 27.98
C ALA A 69 0.56 -17.70 27.26
N PHE A 70 0.29 -17.21 26.05
CA PHE A 70 1.21 -16.35 25.31
C PHE A 70 1.54 -15.06 26.07
N LYS A 71 0.54 -14.33 26.58
CA LYS A 71 0.75 -13.10 27.35
C LYS A 71 1.55 -13.35 28.64
N LEU A 72 1.28 -14.45 29.34
CA LEU A 72 2.05 -14.82 30.53
C LEU A 72 3.52 -15.07 30.16
N ARG A 73 3.79 -15.83 29.09
CA ARG A 73 5.15 -16.06 28.59
C ARG A 73 5.86 -14.76 28.16
N MET A 74 5.18 -13.84 27.49
CA MET A 74 5.78 -12.56 27.08
C MET A 74 6.10 -11.67 28.28
N ARG A 75 5.24 -11.64 29.31
CA ARG A 75 5.50 -10.92 30.56
C ARG A 75 6.70 -11.53 31.30
N ASP A 76 6.79 -12.85 31.39
CA ASP A 76 7.94 -13.50 32.02
C ASP A 76 9.25 -13.24 31.26
N ARG A 77 9.19 -13.25 29.92
CA ARG A 77 10.38 -13.03 29.07
C ARG A 77 10.86 -11.57 29.06
N HIS A 78 9.96 -10.60 29.15
CA HIS A 78 10.27 -9.19 28.89
C HIS A 78 10.00 -8.25 30.09
N VAL A 79 9.35 -8.73 31.15
CA VAL A 79 8.96 -7.93 32.33
C VAL A 79 9.68 -8.41 33.61
N VAL A 80 10.75 -9.21 33.50
CA VAL A 80 11.59 -9.48 34.67
C VAL A 80 12.52 -8.29 34.94
N ARG A 81 12.08 -7.50 35.93
CA ARG A 81 12.77 -6.54 36.81
C ARG A 81 14.03 -5.83 36.30
#